data_AF-A0A927BI34-F1
#
_entry.id   AF-A0A927BI34-F1
#
_cell.length_a   1.000
_cell.length_b   1.000
_cell.length_c   1.000
_cell.angle_alpha   90.00
_cell.angle_beta   90.00
_cell.angle_gamma   90.00
#
_symmetry.space_group_name_H-M   'P 1'
#
loop_
_entity.id
_entity.type
_entity.pdbx_description
1 polymer ?
#
loop_
_entity_poly.entity_id
_entity_poly.type
_entity_poly.pdbx_seq_one_letter_code
_entity_poly.pdbx_strand_id
1 'polypeptide(L)'
;MFYLRLPRRLRSYYRAELQAARAATARQDLPRAFSHLERAHILGQRWALPHTHTHLLMLHHGLRIRDLREILGQLVRIIGGFALSFFGRVPTGNTGGANVPAEQPMPVPADLQAILAESYHIPRAANMRASGVPGRTRGRKSR
;
A
#
# COMPACT_ATOMS: atom_id res chain seq x y z
N MET A 1 18.01 1.57 -8.54
CA MET A 1 16.74 1.52 -9.29
C MET A 1 15.70 2.31 -8.51
N PHE A 2 15.23 3.44 -9.05
CA PHE A 2 14.28 4.33 -8.36
C PHE A 2 12.84 3.97 -8.72
N TYR A 3 11.93 3.99 -7.73
CA TYR A 3 10.52 3.63 -7.91
C TYR A 3 9.64 4.87 -7.97
N LEU A 4 9.65 5.56 -9.11
CA LEU A 4 8.93 6.83 -9.26
C LEU A 4 7.49 6.65 -9.78
N ARG A 5 7.31 5.87 -10.86
CA ARG A 5 6.05 5.79 -11.63
C ARG A 5 5.44 4.40 -11.61
N LEU A 6 4.11 4.35 -11.61
CA LEU A 6 3.35 3.10 -11.65
C LEU A 6 3.59 2.31 -12.97
N PRO A 7 3.86 1.00 -12.92
CA PRO A 7 3.95 0.12 -14.08
C PRO A 7 2.65 0.11 -14.87
N ARG A 8 2.74 -0.04 -16.20
CA ARG A 8 1.56 0.00 -17.09
C ARG A 8 0.48 -1.00 -16.67
N ARG A 9 0.88 -2.21 -16.23
CA ARG A 9 -0.03 -3.29 -15.80
C ARG A 9 -0.88 -2.92 -14.57
N LEU A 10 -0.37 -2.10 -13.67
CA LEU A 10 -1.09 -1.67 -12.45
C LEU A 10 -1.98 -0.45 -12.66
N ARG A 11 -1.84 0.28 -13.78
CA ARG A 11 -2.55 1.55 -13.99
C ARG A 11 -4.06 1.39 -14.08
N SER A 12 -4.55 0.34 -14.72
CA SER A 12 -5.99 0.07 -14.82
C SER A 12 -6.59 -0.18 -13.45
N TYR A 13 -5.99 -1.06 -12.66
CA TYR A 13 -6.44 -1.39 -11.30
C TYR A 13 -6.39 -0.18 -10.36
N TYR A 14 -5.27 0.55 -10.36
CA TYR A 14 -5.15 1.78 -9.56
C TYR A 14 -6.22 2.81 -9.94
N ARG A 15 -6.43 3.05 -11.24
CA ARG A 15 -7.47 3.97 -11.71
C ARG A 15 -8.88 3.50 -11.37
N ALA A 16 -9.14 2.20 -11.43
CA ALA A 16 -10.44 1.63 -11.08
C ALA A 16 -10.78 1.91 -9.61
N GLU A 17 -9.83 1.71 -8.70
CA GLU A 17 -10.02 2.05 -7.28
C GLU A 17 -10.25 3.57 -7.08
N LEU A 18 -9.51 4.43 -7.78
CA LEU A 18 -9.75 5.88 -7.71
C LEU A 18 -11.13 6.28 -8.26
N GLN A 19 -11.60 5.65 -9.34
CA GLN A 19 -12.94 5.87 -9.88
C GLN A 19 -14.01 5.38 -8.92
N ALA A 20 -13.82 4.21 -8.30
CA ALA A 20 -14.73 3.67 -7.30
C ALA A 20 -14.81 4.57 -6.06
N ALA A 21 -13.67 5.11 -5.59
CA ALA A 21 -13.62 6.09 -4.50
C ALA A 21 -14.42 7.36 -4.83
N ARG A 22 -14.28 7.89 -6.05
CA ARG A 22 -15.05 9.06 -6.54
C ARG A 22 -16.54 8.74 -6.64
N ALA A 23 -16.91 7.57 -7.15
CA ALA A 23 -18.30 7.16 -7.27
C ALA A 23 -18.95 6.97 -5.88
N ALA A 24 -18.24 6.37 -4.92
CA ALA A 24 -18.71 6.23 -3.55
C ALA A 24 -18.87 7.58 -2.86
N THR A 25 -17.90 8.48 -3.05
CA THR A 25 -17.99 9.89 -2.64
C THR A 25 -19.26 10.56 -3.17
N ALA A 26 -19.56 10.42 -4.46
CA ALA A 26 -20.72 11.05 -5.08
C ALA A 26 -22.04 10.55 -4.47
N ARG A 27 -22.07 9.28 -4.03
CA ARG A 27 -23.19 8.67 -3.32
C ARG A 27 -23.22 8.96 -1.81
N GLN A 28 -22.32 9.82 -1.29
CA GLN A 28 -22.14 10.07 0.15
C GLN A 28 -21.75 8.84 0.98
N ASP A 29 -21.29 7.76 0.33
CA ASP A 29 -20.76 6.57 0.99
C ASP A 29 -19.27 6.78 1.30
N LEU A 30 -19.01 7.60 2.31
CA LEU A 30 -17.67 8.02 2.71
C LEU A 30 -16.80 6.86 3.21
N PRO A 31 -17.28 5.92 4.05
CA PRO A 31 -16.48 4.78 4.47
C PRO A 31 -16.01 3.93 3.29
N ARG A 32 -16.91 3.66 2.32
CA ARG A 32 -16.54 2.92 1.11
C ARG A 32 -15.59 3.71 0.22
N ALA A 33 -15.76 5.03 0.13
CA ALA A 33 -14.82 5.88 -0.60
C ALA A 33 -13.41 5.78 -0.03
N PHE A 34 -13.28 5.79 1.31
CA PHE A 34 -11.99 5.64 1.98
C PHE A 34 -11.40 4.25 1.76
N SER A 35 -12.19 3.18 1.85
CA SER A 35 -11.73 1.81 1.58
C SER A 35 -11.13 1.66 0.16
N HIS A 36 -11.73 2.30 -0.84
CA HIS A 36 -11.15 2.33 -2.18
C HIS A 36 -9.83 3.14 -2.26
N LEU A 37 -9.68 4.21 -1.47
CA LEU A 37 -8.40 4.92 -1.35
C LEU A 37 -7.33 4.03 -0.69
N GLU A 38 -7.66 3.26 0.36
CA GLU A 38 -6.73 2.32 0.99
C GLU A 38 -6.21 1.27 -0.01
N ARG A 39 -7.10 0.74 -0.84
CA ARG A 39 -6.75 -0.22 -1.90
C ARG A 39 -5.87 0.42 -2.98
N ALA A 40 -6.20 1.64 -3.41
CA ALA A 40 -5.36 2.41 -4.33
C ALA A 40 -3.98 2.69 -3.73
N HIS A 41 -3.91 2.96 -2.42
CA HIS A 41 -2.66 3.18 -1.71
C HIS A 41 -1.80 1.91 -1.75
N ILE A 42 -2.35 0.75 -1.41
CA ILE A 42 -1.64 -0.55 -1.46
C ILE A 42 -1.10 -0.84 -2.88
N LEU A 43 -1.92 -0.61 -3.92
CA LEU A 43 -1.51 -0.78 -5.32
C LEU A 43 -0.39 0.19 -5.75
N GLY A 44 -0.41 1.42 -5.22
CA GLY A 44 0.54 2.47 -5.51
C GLY A 44 1.76 2.52 -4.58
N GLN A 45 1.75 1.73 -3.50
CA GLN A 45 2.55 1.95 -2.29
C GLN A 45 4.05 2.03 -2.56
N ARG A 46 4.54 1.19 -3.47
CA ARG A 46 5.95 1.09 -3.80
C ARG A 46 6.46 2.20 -4.71
N TRP A 47 5.57 3.00 -5.30
CA TRP A 47 5.92 4.03 -6.27
C TRP A 47 5.60 5.42 -5.73
N ALA A 48 6.61 6.29 -5.67
CA ALA A 48 6.52 7.57 -4.98
C ALA A 48 5.39 8.47 -5.48
N LEU A 49 5.17 8.59 -6.80
CA LEU A 49 4.10 9.44 -7.33
C LEU A 49 2.69 8.88 -7.03
N PRO A 50 2.36 7.60 -7.33
CA PRO A 50 1.06 7.02 -6.92
C PRO A 50 0.82 7.05 -5.41
N HIS A 51 1.86 6.80 -4.61
CA HIS A 51 1.79 6.81 -3.16
C HIS A 51 1.41 8.20 -2.63
N THR A 52 2.17 9.23 -3.01
CA THR A 52 1.89 10.62 -2.61
C THR A 52 0.54 11.09 -3.15
N HIS A 53 0.19 10.72 -4.38
CA HIS A 53 -1.11 11.08 -4.95
C HIS A 53 -2.27 10.49 -4.13
N THR A 54 -2.19 9.22 -3.73
CA THR A 54 -3.25 8.65 -2.89
C THR A 54 -3.31 9.30 -1.51
N HIS A 55 -2.16 9.65 -0.90
CA HIS A 55 -2.16 10.41 0.36
C HIS A 55 -2.80 11.80 0.24
N LEU A 56 -2.60 12.51 -0.87
CA LEU A 56 -3.30 13.77 -1.13
C LEU A 56 -4.82 13.57 -1.23
N LEU A 57 -5.26 12.46 -1.83
CA LEU A 57 -6.70 12.12 -1.90
C LEU A 57 -7.26 11.71 -0.53
N MET A 58 -6.49 11.01 0.30
CA MET A 58 -6.85 10.70 1.69
C MET A 58 -6.91 11.96 2.55
N LEU A 59 -5.97 12.91 2.37
CA LEU A 59 -6.01 14.22 3.02
C LEU A 59 -7.28 14.98 2.63
N HIS A 60 -7.62 15.00 1.34
CA HIS A 60 -8.87 15.59 0.85
C HIS A 60 -10.11 14.91 1.44
N HIS A 61 -10.07 13.58 1.61
CA HIS A 61 -11.13 12.84 2.30
C HIS A 61 -11.27 13.29 3.76
N GLY A 62 -10.16 13.34 4.51
CA GLY A 62 -10.13 13.82 5.90
C GLY A 62 -10.68 15.24 6.04
N LEU A 63 -10.31 16.15 5.14
CA LEU A 63 -10.86 17.51 5.08
C LEU A 63 -12.38 17.51 4.87
N ARG A 64 -12.90 16.66 3.97
CA ARG A 64 -14.34 16.55 3.71
C ARG A 64 -15.12 16.08 4.93
N ILE A 65 -14.60 15.11 5.67
CA ILE A 65 -15.28 14.53 6.85
C ILE A 65 -14.92 15.24 8.16
N ARG A 66 -14.05 16.25 8.09
CA ARG A 66 -13.49 17.00 9.25
C ARG A 66 -12.77 16.12 10.27
N ASP A 67 -12.11 15.06 9.80
CA ASP A 67 -11.29 14.20 10.65
C ASP A 67 -9.88 14.78 10.80
N LEU A 68 -9.65 15.45 11.93
CA LEU A 68 -8.35 16.07 12.23
C LEU A 68 -7.22 15.05 12.38
N ARG A 69 -7.51 13.85 12.88
CA ARG A 69 -6.51 12.79 13.01
C ARG A 69 -6.03 12.37 11.63
N GLU A 70 -6.96 12.18 10.71
CA GLU A 70 -6.65 11.85 9.32
C GLU A 70 -5.86 12.97 8.65
N ILE A 71 -6.32 14.22 8.78
CA ILE A 71 -5.63 15.38 8.18
C ILE A 71 -4.17 15.46 8.62
N LEU A 72 -3.91 15.43 9.94
CA LEU A 72 -2.55 15.53 10.48
C LEU A 72 -1.70 14.31 10.09
N GLY A 73 -2.26 13.10 10.15
CA GLY A 73 -1.57 11.88 9.76
C GLY A 73 -1.14 11.88 8.29
N GLN A 74 -1.99 12.39 7.39
CA GLN A 74 -1.68 12.47 5.97
C GLN A 74 -0.60 13.51 5.68
N LEU A 75 -0.59 14.67 6.36
CA LEU A 75 0.47 15.67 6.19
C LEU A 75 1.86 15.11 6.51
N VAL A 76 1.99 14.39 7.63
CA VAL A 76 3.26 13.74 8.02
C VAL A 76 3.69 12.70 6.97
N ARG A 77 2.75 11.89 6.48
CA ARG A 77 3.02 10.84 5.50
C ARG A 77 3.35 11.36 4.11
N ILE A 78 2.80 12.50 3.70
CA ILE A 78 3.16 13.15 2.43
C ILE A 78 4.63 13.57 2.46
N ILE A 79 5.07 14.18 3.58
CA ILE A 79 6.44 14.67 3.75
C ILE A 79 7.44 13.50 3.84
N GLY A 80 7.19 12.52 4.72
CA GLY A 80 8.12 11.40 4.95
C GLY A 80 8.02 10.25 3.94
N GLY A 81 6.81 9.93 3.49
CA GLY A 81 6.50 8.74 2.71
C GLY A 81 6.99 8.79 1.25
N PHE A 82 7.16 9.98 0.68
CA PHE A 82 7.72 10.14 -0.68
C PHE A 82 9.15 9.60 -0.76
N ALA A 83 10.03 10.00 0.17
CA ALA A 83 11.43 9.60 0.19
C ALA A 83 11.58 8.07 0.35
N LEU A 84 10.83 7.48 1.29
CA LEU A 84 10.81 6.03 1.51
C LEU A 84 10.36 5.23 0.27
N SER A 85 9.30 5.70 -0.40
CA SER A 85 8.79 5.07 -1.63
C SER A 85 9.75 5.21 -2.81
N PHE A 86 10.44 6.34 -2.91
CA PHE A 86 11.41 6.58 -3.97
C PHE A 86 12.56 5.54 -3.94
N PHE A 87 12.97 5.13 -2.74
CA PHE A 87 13.93 4.03 -2.52
C PHE A 87 13.28 2.64 -2.45
N GLY A 88 11.96 2.53 -2.61
CA GLY A 88 11.21 1.27 -2.59
C GLY A 88 11.11 0.61 -1.22
N ARG A 89 11.32 1.37 -0.13
CA ARG A 89 11.28 0.87 1.26
C ARG A 89 9.98 1.30 1.90
N VAL A 90 8.94 0.49 1.77
CA VAL A 90 7.61 0.76 2.36
C VAL A 90 7.04 -0.49 3.03
N PRO A 91 6.24 -0.35 4.09
CA PRO A 91 5.65 -1.48 4.81
C PRO A 91 4.51 -2.09 4.00
N THR A 92 4.81 -3.14 3.22
CA THR A 92 3.85 -3.80 2.33
C THR A 92 2.47 -4.01 2.97
N GLY A 93 1.43 -3.56 2.26
CA GLY A 93 0.03 -3.80 2.62
C GLY A 93 -0.55 -2.80 3.62
N ASN A 94 0.24 -1.87 4.15
CA ASN A 94 -0.28 -0.77 4.96
C ASN A 94 -1.39 -0.03 4.19
N THR A 95 -2.51 0.27 4.85
CA THR A 95 -3.67 0.89 4.18
C THR A 95 -3.51 2.40 4.00
N GLY A 96 -2.56 3.03 4.70
CA GLY A 96 -2.25 4.45 4.58
C GLY A 96 -3.12 5.39 5.44
N GLY A 97 -4.16 4.88 6.12
CA GLY A 97 -5.03 5.66 7.01
C GLY A 97 -4.38 6.02 8.36
N ALA A 98 -4.70 7.18 8.94
CA ALA A 98 -4.09 7.67 10.19
C ALA A 98 -4.53 6.88 11.45
N ASN A 99 -5.45 5.93 11.27
CA ASN A 99 -5.85 4.95 12.27
C ASN A 99 -4.80 3.86 12.52
N VAL A 100 -3.87 3.63 11.59
CA VAL A 100 -2.77 2.65 11.71
C VAL A 100 -1.40 3.35 11.75
N PRO A 101 -0.38 2.80 12.43
CA PRO A 101 1.00 3.27 12.35
C PRO A 101 1.55 3.28 10.92
N ALA A 102 2.39 4.27 10.58
CA ALA A 102 2.94 4.45 9.24
C ALA A 102 3.90 3.35 8.79
N GLU A 103 4.58 2.68 9.72
CA GLU A 103 5.57 1.63 9.44
C GLU A 103 5.04 0.21 9.65
N GLN A 104 3.77 0.06 10.04
CA GLN A 104 3.19 -1.26 10.31
C GLN A 104 2.94 -2.03 9.01
N PRO A 105 3.60 -3.18 8.78
CA PRO A 105 3.23 -4.09 7.69
C PRO A 105 1.87 -4.71 7.96
N MET A 106 1.09 -4.92 6.91
CA MET A 106 -0.27 -5.47 7.03
C MET A 106 -0.53 -6.49 5.91
N PRO A 107 -1.45 -7.45 6.10
CA PRO A 107 -1.84 -8.36 5.04
C PRO A 107 -2.42 -7.61 3.84
N VAL A 108 -1.93 -7.91 2.64
CA VAL A 108 -2.50 -7.39 1.40
C VAL A 108 -3.80 -8.16 1.10
N PRO A 109 -4.91 -7.50 0.71
CA PRO A 109 -6.11 -8.20 0.25
C PRO A 109 -5.83 -9.19 -0.89
N ALA A 110 -6.44 -10.38 -0.84
CA ALA A 110 -6.10 -11.50 -1.74
C ALA A 110 -6.23 -11.16 -3.23
N ASP A 111 -7.24 -10.36 -3.58
CA ASP A 111 -7.44 -9.86 -4.94
C ASP A 111 -6.33 -8.91 -5.40
N LEU A 112 -5.84 -8.04 -4.50
CA LEU A 112 -4.70 -7.17 -4.78
C LEU A 112 -3.37 -7.95 -4.84
N GLN A 113 -3.23 -9.03 -4.05
CA GLN A 113 -2.04 -9.90 -4.12
C GLN A 113 -1.86 -10.49 -5.52
N ALA A 114 -2.94 -11.00 -6.13
CA ALA A 114 -2.91 -11.56 -7.48
C ALA A 114 -2.43 -10.52 -8.51
N ILE A 115 -3.02 -9.31 -8.47
CA ILE A 115 -2.67 -8.19 -9.35
C ILE A 115 -1.20 -7.79 -9.18
N LEU A 116 -0.73 -7.71 -7.95
CA LEU A 116 0.65 -7.34 -7.62
C LEU A 116 1.64 -8.43 -8.05
N ALA A 117 1.33 -9.71 -7.83
CA ALA A 117 2.18 -10.83 -8.23
C ALA A 117 2.42 -10.88 -9.74
N GLU A 118 1.38 -10.66 -10.54
CA GLU A 118 1.48 -10.57 -12.02
C GLU A 118 2.33 -9.37 -12.48
N SER A 119 2.38 -8.32 -11.67
CA SER A 119 3.11 -7.10 -11.97
C SER A 119 4.59 -7.17 -11.56
N TYR A 120 4.92 -8.04 -10.59
CA TYR A 120 6.26 -8.29 -10.12
C TYR A 120 6.86 -9.56 -10.76
N HIS A 121 7.22 -9.50 -12.05
CA HIS A 121 8.30 -10.37 -12.56
C HIS A 121 9.65 -9.90 -11.97
N ILE A 122 9.84 -10.15 -10.68
CA ILE A 122 11.08 -9.95 -9.95
C ILE A 122 11.55 -11.34 -9.49
N PRO A 123 12.84 -11.72 -9.68
CA PRO A 123 13.34 -13.03 -9.28
C PRO A 123 13.00 -13.31 -7.81
N ARG A 124 12.60 -14.56 -7.50
CA ARG A 124 12.05 -15.07 -6.23
C ARG A 124 12.84 -14.76 -4.94
N ALA A 125 13.96 -14.05 -5.00
CA ALA A 125 14.88 -13.84 -3.88
C ALA A 125 14.36 -12.90 -2.78
N ALA A 126 13.31 -12.10 -3.02
CA ALA A 126 12.84 -11.12 -2.03
C ALA A 126 11.78 -11.64 -1.05
N ASN A 127 11.21 -12.83 -1.26
CA ASN A 127 10.09 -13.34 -0.46
C ASN A 127 10.46 -14.42 0.57
N MET A 128 11.76 -14.68 0.79
CA MET A 128 12.21 -15.82 1.62
C MET A 128 12.65 -15.44 3.04
N ARG A 129 12.39 -14.21 3.50
CA ARG A 129 12.76 -13.76 4.85
C ARG A 129 11.57 -13.45 5.79
N ALA A 130 10.35 -13.82 5.40
CA ALA A 130 9.15 -13.59 6.22
C ALA A 130 8.32 -14.86 6.52
N SER A 131 8.83 -16.04 6.19
CA SER A 131 8.23 -17.31 6.62
C SER A 131 9.24 -18.05 7.49
N GLY A 132 9.19 -17.79 8.79
CA GLY A 132 9.88 -18.57 9.80
C GLY A 132 9.42 -20.02 9.72
N VAL A 133 10.27 -20.86 9.13
CA VAL A 133 10.22 -22.32 9.32
C VAL A 133 11.40 -22.66 10.23
N PRO A 134 11.18 -23.17 11.46
CA PRO A 134 12.27 -23.55 12.33
C PRO A 134 13.04 -24.72 11.72
N GLY A 135 14.37 -24.64 11.80
CA GLY A 135 15.29 -25.57 11.18
C GLY A 135 15.06 -27.02 11.63
N ARG A 136 15.01 -27.92 10.65
CA ARG A 136 15.12 -29.36 10.89
C ARG A 136 16.60 -29.66 11.17
N THR A 137 16.93 -29.83 12.45
CA THR A 137 18.24 -30.30 12.90
C THR A 137 18.54 -31.67 12.27
N ARG A 138 19.73 -31.79 11.69
CA ARG A 138 20.27 -33.06 11.18
C ARG A 138 20.50 -34.02 12.35
N GLY A 139 19.78 -35.13 12.35
CA GLY A 139 20.04 -36.28 13.20
C GLY A 139 21.43 -36.86 12.91
N ARG A 140 22.18 -37.00 13.99
CA ARG A 140 23.55 -37.50 14.13
C ARG A 140 23.64 -38.96 13.66
N LYS A 141 24.69 -39.28 12.88
CA LYS A 141 25.16 -40.66 12.70
C LYS A 141 25.69 -41.18 14.03
N SER A 142 25.26 -42.37 14.46
CA SER A 142 26.02 -43.22 15.37
C SER A 142 26.11 -44.62 14.76
N ARG A 143 27.36 -45.05 14.58
CA ARG A 143 27.75 -46.47 14.61
C ARG A 143 27.62 -46.98 16.04
#